data_AF-A0A9E2XVG9-F1
#
_entry.id   AF-A0A9E2XVG9-F1
#
_cell.length_a   1.000
_cell.length_b   1.000
_cell.length_c   1.000
_cell.angle_alpha   90.00
_cell.angle_beta   90.00
_cell.angle_gamma   90.00
#
_symmetry.space_group_name_H-M   'P 1'
#
loop_
_entity.id
_entity.type
_entity.pdbx_description
1 polymer ?
#
loop_
_entity_poly.entity_id
_entity_poly.type
_entity_poly.pdbx_seq_one_letter_code
_entity_poly.pdbx_strand_id
1 'polypeptide(L)'
;MKFLLLLVVLTFSLSTQPQMVRMGRWVINASFERAAPAQLADGLAVVIGTENSAVAGRSATGTAPAGGLVLQLGEDELLFAGIGLTLTFTPADATLQAGLLSVEEGRSENGQWKHLRWLNADQTHQGRHVRLEPGRFTMQRVKLYRY
;
A
#
# COMPACT_ATOMS: atom_id res chain seq x y z
N MET A 1 -13.33 5.78 25.74
CA MET A 1 -13.49 5.12 24.42
C MET A 1 -12.36 4.12 24.23
N LYS A 2 -12.68 2.84 24.04
CA LYS A 2 -11.70 1.76 23.83
C LYS A 2 -11.43 1.69 22.32
N PHE A 3 -10.29 2.20 21.85
CA PHE A 3 -9.86 2.01 20.46
C PHE A 3 -9.38 0.56 20.32
N LEU A 4 -10.19 -0.29 19.69
CA LEU A 4 -9.75 -1.62 19.30
C LEU A 4 -8.88 -1.45 18.04
N LEU A 5 -7.56 -1.58 18.20
CA LEU A 5 -6.64 -1.58 17.07
C LEU A 5 -6.83 -2.91 16.31
N LEU A 6 -7.54 -2.86 15.19
CA LEU A 6 -7.68 -3.99 14.29
C LEU A 6 -6.52 -3.95 13.29
N LEU A 7 -5.69 -4.99 13.30
CA LEU A 7 -4.64 -5.24 12.31
C LEU A 7 -5.09 -6.39 11.41
N VAL A 8 -5.08 -6.18 10.10
CA VAL A 8 -5.31 -7.25 9.12
C VAL A 8 -4.11 -7.35 8.18
N VAL A 9 -3.65 -8.59 7.98
CA VAL A 9 -2.60 -8.92 7.02
C VAL A 9 -3.23 -9.14 5.65
N LEU A 10 -2.79 -8.38 4.64
CA LEU A 10 -3.11 -8.64 3.24
C LEU A 10 -2.05 -9.60 2.71
N THR A 11 -2.32 -10.90 2.88
CA THR A 11 -1.34 -11.97 2.72
C THR A 11 -0.94 -12.20 1.26
N PHE A 12 0.35 -12.50 1.07
CA PHE A 12 0.97 -13.06 -0.13
C PHE A 12 0.31 -14.40 -0.51
N SER A 13 -0.69 -14.36 -1.39
CA SER A 13 -1.20 -15.56 -2.06
C SER A 13 -0.54 -15.72 -3.43
N LEU A 14 -0.30 -16.96 -3.89
CA LEU A 14 0.04 -17.22 -5.30
C LEU A 14 -1.14 -16.88 -6.24
N SER A 15 -2.33 -16.66 -5.67
CA SER A 15 -3.52 -16.20 -6.37
C SER A 15 -3.45 -14.69 -6.64
N THR A 16 -3.82 -14.30 -7.87
CA THR A 16 -4.05 -12.90 -8.25
C THR A 16 -5.43 -12.39 -7.81
N GLN A 17 -6.21 -13.20 -7.09
CA GLN A 17 -7.55 -12.82 -6.66
C GLN A 17 -7.49 -11.63 -5.72
N PRO A 18 -8.32 -10.59 -5.97
CA PRO A 18 -8.52 -9.50 -5.03
C PRO A 18 -8.93 -10.01 -3.66
N GLN A 19 -8.44 -9.35 -2.61
CA GLN A 19 -8.84 -9.63 -1.23
C GLN A 19 -9.81 -8.56 -0.74
N MET A 20 -10.89 -9.00 -0.10
CA MET A 20 -11.86 -8.11 0.56
C MET A 20 -11.66 -8.18 2.06
N VAL A 21 -11.47 -7.02 2.69
CA VAL A 21 -11.30 -6.90 4.15
C VAL A 21 -12.29 -5.88 4.67
N ARG A 22 -13.05 -6.26 5.70
CA ARG A 22 -13.95 -5.33 6.42
C ARG A 22 -13.24 -4.78 7.66
N MET A 23 -13.09 -3.46 7.72
CA MET A 23 -12.52 -2.71 8.85
C MET A 23 -13.57 -1.73 9.36
N GLY A 24 -14.30 -2.13 10.41
CA GLY A 24 -15.45 -1.38 10.92
C GLY A 24 -16.52 -1.17 9.85
N ARG A 25 -16.72 0.08 9.45
CA ARG A 25 -17.72 0.50 8.46
C ARG A 25 -17.24 0.50 7.02
N TRP A 26 -15.98 0.12 6.77
CA TRP A 26 -15.36 0.15 5.45
C TRP A 26 -15.10 -1.27 4.98
N VAL A 27 -15.41 -1.53 3.72
CA VAL A 27 -14.95 -2.70 2.98
C VAL A 27 -13.83 -2.22 2.05
N ILE A 28 -12.67 -2.83 2.21
CA ILE A 28 -11.46 -2.52 1.44
C ILE A 28 -11.29 -3.65 0.43
N ASN A 29 -11.24 -3.30 -0.85
CA ASN A 29 -10.88 -4.22 -1.92
C ASN A 29 -9.43 -4.00 -2.29
N ALA A 30 -8.59 -5.01 -2.07
CA ALA A 30 -7.17 -4.98 -2.37
C ALA A 30 -6.85 -5.85 -3.60
N SER A 31 -6.36 -5.21 -4.65
CA SER A 31 -5.83 -5.87 -5.85
C SER A 31 -4.31 -5.81 -5.84
N PHE A 32 -3.66 -6.86 -6.33
CA PHE A 32 -2.21 -7.01 -6.26
C PHE A 32 -1.56 -6.67 -7.60
N GLU A 33 -0.73 -5.64 -7.62
CA GLU A 33 0.05 -5.22 -8.78
C GLU A 33 1.44 -5.84 -8.73
N ARG A 34 1.70 -6.69 -9.70
CA ARG A 34 2.91 -7.49 -9.81
C ARG A 34 3.70 -7.02 -11.03
N ALA A 35 4.77 -6.24 -10.80
CA ALA A 35 5.63 -5.77 -11.88
C ALA A 35 6.73 -6.80 -12.20
N ALA A 36 7.04 -6.98 -13.48
CA ALA A 36 8.31 -7.59 -13.87
C ALA A 36 9.46 -6.67 -13.42
N PRO A 37 10.60 -7.22 -12.96
CA PRO A 37 11.74 -6.39 -12.63
C PRO A 37 12.14 -5.56 -13.85
N ALA A 38 12.51 -4.29 -13.62
CA ALA A 38 13.08 -3.46 -14.66
C ALA A 38 14.30 -4.20 -15.23
N GLN A 39 14.26 -4.51 -16.53
CA GLN A 39 15.41 -5.09 -17.20
C GLN A 39 16.50 -4.01 -17.20
N LEU A 40 17.62 -4.29 -16.53
CA LEU A 40 18.83 -3.49 -16.69
C LEU A 40 19.22 -3.61 -18.17
N ALA A 41 19.16 -2.49 -18.90
CA ALA A 41 19.68 -2.44 -20.26
C ALA A 41 21.17 -2.81 -20.24
N ASP A 42 21.60 -3.57 -21.25
CA ASP A 42 22.90 -4.24 -21.31
C ASP A 42 24.07 -3.37 -20.84
N GLY A 43 24.67 -3.82 -19.74
CA GLY A 43 26.10 -3.64 -19.48
C GLY A 43 26.51 -2.35 -18.81
N LEU A 44 26.31 -2.21 -17.50
CA LEU A 44 27.27 -1.57 -16.58
C LEU A 44 26.86 -1.85 -15.12
N ALA A 45 27.48 -2.85 -14.51
CA ALA A 45 27.52 -3.00 -13.06
C ALA A 45 28.99 -3.14 -12.62
N VAL A 46 29.61 -2.03 -12.24
CA VAL A 46 30.82 -2.05 -11.43
C VAL A 46 30.36 -2.06 -9.97
N VAL A 47 30.55 -3.20 -9.32
CA VAL A 47 30.30 -3.38 -7.88
C VAL A 47 31.62 -3.13 -7.15
N ILE A 48 31.69 -2.05 -6.36
CA ILE A 48 32.71 -1.88 -5.32
C ILE A 48 31.96 -1.86 -3.98
N GLY A 49 32.11 -2.94 -3.22
CA GLY A 49 31.26 -3.26 -2.07
C GLY A 49 31.59 -2.48 -0.79
N THR A 50 30.56 -2.35 0.06
CA THR A 50 30.68 -2.38 1.53
C THR A 50 29.57 -3.29 2.04
N GLU A 51 29.97 -4.53 2.37
CA GLU A 51 29.39 -5.59 3.23
C GLU A 51 27.88 -5.86 3.43
N ASN A 52 26.96 -5.10 2.83
CA ASN A 52 25.52 -5.43 2.75
C ASN A 52 25.03 -5.64 1.31
N SER A 53 25.95 -5.86 0.38
CA SER A 53 25.63 -6.17 -1.02
C SER A 53 25.13 -7.61 -1.13
N ALA A 54 23.83 -7.80 -0.90
CA ALA A 54 23.14 -9.02 -1.28
C ALA A 54 23.46 -9.34 -2.75
N VAL A 55 24.10 -10.50 -2.96
CA VAL A 55 24.45 -11.16 -4.22
C VAL A 55 23.68 -10.61 -5.44
N ALA A 56 24.26 -9.58 -6.07
CA ALA A 56 23.94 -9.19 -7.43
C ALA A 56 24.53 -10.27 -8.36
N GLY A 57 23.69 -11.24 -8.72
CA GLY A 57 24.11 -12.43 -9.46
C GLY A 57 23.06 -13.52 -9.55
N ARG A 58 21.96 -13.40 -8.79
CA ARG A 58 20.68 -13.96 -9.22
C ARG A 58 19.95 -12.87 -9.96
N SER A 59 19.85 -12.98 -11.28
CA SER A 59 18.71 -12.38 -11.98
C SER A 59 17.48 -12.87 -11.24
N ALA A 60 16.87 -12.01 -10.42
CA ALA A 60 15.55 -12.31 -9.90
C ALA A 60 14.63 -12.26 -11.11
N THR A 61 14.53 -13.37 -11.85
CA THR A 61 13.49 -13.63 -12.86
C THR A 61 12.10 -13.78 -12.20
N GLY A 62 11.95 -13.31 -10.95
CA GLY A 62 10.72 -13.29 -10.20
C GLY A 62 10.09 -11.91 -10.25
N THR A 63 8.82 -11.88 -10.63
CA THR A 63 7.91 -10.75 -10.43
C THR A 63 8.06 -10.15 -9.03
N ALA A 64 8.10 -8.82 -8.94
CA ALA A 64 8.22 -8.13 -7.65
C ALA A 64 7.10 -8.56 -6.68
N PRO A 65 7.42 -8.77 -5.39
CA PRO A 65 6.43 -9.14 -4.38
C PRO A 65 5.35 -8.06 -4.23
N ALA A 66 4.11 -8.49 -4.00
CA ALA A 66 2.96 -7.62 -3.73
C ALA A 66 2.25 -8.06 -2.46
N GLY A 67 1.97 -7.12 -1.55
CA GLY A 67 1.35 -7.39 -0.26
C GLY A 67 1.46 -6.21 0.70
N GLY A 68 0.72 -6.28 1.80
CA GLY A 68 0.71 -5.18 2.77
C GLY A 68 -0.09 -5.45 4.02
N LEU A 69 -0.17 -4.44 4.85
CA LEU A 69 -0.90 -4.41 6.12
C LEU A 69 -1.84 -3.22 6.12
N VAL A 70 -2.97 -3.38 6.79
CA VAL A 70 -3.88 -2.28 7.12
C VAL A 70 -4.11 -2.21 8.62
N LEU A 71 -4.06 -0.99 9.15
CA LEU A 71 -4.34 -0.64 10.52
C LEU A 71 -5.48 0.38 10.56
N GLN A 72 -6.48 0.13 11.40
CA GLN A 72 -7.53 1.11 11.65
C GLN A 72 -7.12 2.05 12.80
N LEU A 73 -6.89 3.32 12.48
CA LEU A 73 -6.47 4.36 13.43
C LEU A 73 -7.67 5.12 14.04
N GLY A 74 -8.75 5.22 13.26
CA GLY A 74 -10.03 5.81 13.66
C GLY A 74 -11.18 5.23 12.84
N GLU A 75 -12.39 5.77 13.02
CA GLU A 75 -13.57 5.26 12.30
C GLU A 75 -13.42 5.41 10.77
N ASP A 76 -12.86 6.53 10.33
CA ASP A 76 -12.64 6.88 8.92
C ASP A 76 -11.16 7.11 8.59
N GLU A 77 -10.25 6.63 9.46
CA GLU A 77 -8.80 6.81 9.30
C GLU A 77 -8.09 5.45 9.31
N LEU A 78 -7.41 5.14 8.20
CA LEU A 78 -6.71 3.89 7.96
C LEU A 78 -5.24 4.17 7.63
N LEU A 79 -4.36 3.28 8.06
CA LEU A 79 -2.94 3.28 7.68
C LEU A 79 -2.62 2.02 6.90
N PHE A 80 -2.10 2.19 5.69
CA PHE A 80 -1.62 1.14 4.83
C PHE A 80 -0.10 1.14 4.80
N ALA A 81 0.50 -0.05 4.81
CA ALA A 81 1.94 -0.23 4.65
C ALA A 81 2.20 -1.45 3.77
N GLY A 82 2.97 -1.30 2.68
CA GLY A 82 3.14 -2.40 1.74
C GLY A 82 3.76 -2.00 0.41
N ILE A 83 3.65 -2.94 -0.54
CA ILE A 83 4.22 -2.89 -1.90
C ILE A 83 3.18 -3.46 -2.87
N GLY A 84 3.02 -2.83 -4.04
CA GLY A 84 2.26 -3.41 -5.16
C GLY A 84 0.79 -3.66 -4.85
N LEU A 85 0.09 -2.71 -4.23
CA LEU A 85 -1.34 -2.82 -3.92
C LEU A 85 -2.12 -1.66 -4.54
N THR A 86 -3.25 -1.96 -5.16
CA THR A 86 -4.29 -0.98 -5.46
C THR A 86 -5.50 -1.24 -4.58
N LEU A 87 -5.94 -0.21 -3.87
CA LEU A 87 -6.94 -0.27 -2.82
C LEU A 87 -8.14 0.61 -3.19
N THR A 88 -9.33 0.03 -3.19
CA THR A 88 -10.59 0.77 -3.31
C THR A 88 -11.46 0.53 -2.07
N PHE A 89 -12.35 1.48 -1.82
CA PHE A 89 -13.13 1.54 -0.59
C PHE A 89 -14.62 1.55 -0.91
N THR A 90 -15.39 0.80 -0.12
CA THR A 90 -16.85 0.79 -0.18
C THR A 90 -17.39 0.92 1.24
N PRO A 91 -18.34 1.82 1.51
CA PRO A 91 -19.00 1.84 2.81
C PRO A 91 -19.78 0.53 3.02
N ALA A 92 -19.87 0.07 4.26
CA ALA A 92 -20.71 -1.09 4.60
C ALA A 92 -22.21 -0.81 4.38
N ASP A 93 -22.58 0.47 4.36
CA ASP A 93 -23.89 0.94 3.92
C ASP A 93 -23.88 1.09 2.39
N ALA A 94 -24.61 0.21 1.70
CA ALA A 94 -24.65 0.16 0.24
C ALA A 94 -25.37 1.37 -0.40
N THR A 95 -26.03 2.23 0.39
CA THR A 95 -26.68 3.45 -0.12
C THR A 95 -25.71 4.61 -0.28
N LEU A 96 -24.50 4.51 0.26
CA LEU A 96 -23.50 5.57 0.29
C LEU A 96 -22.31 5.24 -0.61
N GLN A 97 -21.62 6.28 -1.04
CA GLN A 97 -20.36 6.18 -1.76
C GLN A 97 -19.16 6.52 -0.86
N ALA A 98 -17.99 5.99 -1.20
CA ALA A 98 -16.74 6.33 -0.53
C ALA A 98 -16.05 7.48 -1.26
N GLY A 99 -15.56 8.47 -0.52
CA GLY A 99 -14.62 9.47 -1.00
C GLY A 99 -13.31 9.43 -0.23
N LEU A 100 -12.21 9.75 -0.91
CA LEU A 100 -10.91 9.97 -0.27
C LEU A 100 -10.83 11.43 0.19
N LEU A 101 -10.93 11.67 1.50
CA LEU A 101 -10.79 13.01 2.07
C LEU A 101 -9.34 13.49 1.95
N SER A 102 -8.40 12.61 2.27
CA SER A 102 -6.98 12.91 2.17
C SER A 102 -6.14 11.63 2.14
N VAL A 103 -5.06 11.66 1.36
CA VAL A 103 -4.05 10.59 1.33
C VAL A 103 -2.68 11.22 1.56
N GLU A 104 -1.97 10.75 2.58
CA GLU A 104 -0.60 11.19 2.85
C GLU A 104 0.36 10.01 2.87
N GLU A 105 1.51 10.17 2.23
CA GLU A 105 2.64 9.28 2.38
C GLU A 105 3.48 9.74 3.58
N GLY A 106 3.95 8.80 4.39
CA GLY A 106 4.73 9.11 5.58
C GLY A 106 5.54 7.94 6.11
N ARG A 107 6.12 8.14 7.29
CA ARG A 107 6.86 7.12 8.03
C ARG A 107 6.59 7.25 9.53
N SER A 108 6.73 6.15 10.26
CA SER A 108 6.81 6.19 11.72
C SER A 108 8.25 6.45 12.14
N GLU A 109 8.47 7.47 12.95
CA GLU A 109 9.78 7.81 13.53
C GLU A 109 9.59 8.04 15.03
N ASN A 110 10.25 7.22 15.86
CA ASN A 110 10.12 7.25 17.33
C ASN A 110 8.66 7.14 17.82
N GLY A 111 7.87 6.30 17.15
CA GLY A 111 6.45 6.09 17.46
C GLY A 111 5.54 7.26 17.06
N GLN A 112 6.07 8.27 16.37
CA GLN A 112 5.32 9.41 15.87
C GLN A 112 5.21 9.34 14.35
N TRP A 113 4.03 9.67 13.83
CA TRP A 113 3.84 9.81 12.40
C TRP A 113 4.59 11.04 11.88
N LYS A 114 5.39 10.84 10.84
CA LYS A 114 6.06 11.90 10.10
C LYS A 114 5.53 11.92 8.68
N HIS A 115 4.83 12.99 8.37
CA HIS A 115 4.37 13.30 7.02
C HIS A 115 5.56 13.47 6.08
N LEU A 116 5.47 12.92 4.86
CA LEU A 116 6.43 13.14 3.78
C LEU A 116 5.81 13.98 2.66
N ARG A 117 4.63 13.58 2.16
CA ARG A 117 3.91 14.31 1.11
C ARG A 117 2.43 13.97 1.08
N TRP A 118 1.62 14.89 0.58
CA TRP A 118 0.25 14.62 0.17
C TRP A 118 0.22 13.96 -1.20
N LEU A 119 -0.71 13.02 -1.40
CA LEU A 119 -0.98 12.37 -2.68
C LEU A 119 -2.36 12.81 -3.14
N ASN A 120 -2.46 13.38 -4.35
CA ASN A 120 -3.68 13.97 -4.87
C ASN A 120 -3.82 13.69 -6.37
N ALA A 121 -4.98 14.04 -6.94
CA ALA A 121 -5.24 14.02 -8.38
C ALA A 121 -4.80 12.71 -9.06
N ASP A 122 -3.83 12.76 -9.96
CA ASP A 122 -3.30 11.61 -10.69
C ASP A 122 -2.81 10.47 -9.78
N GLN A 123 -2.16 10.80 -8.66
CA GLN A 123 -1.61 9.83 -7.70
C GLN A 123 -2.67 9.02 -6.96
N THR A 124 -3.90 9.55 -6.88
CA THR A 124 -5.08 8.85 -6.31
C THR A 124 -6.06 8.40 -7.38
N HIS A 125 -5.66 8.50 -8.65
CA HIS A 125 -6.50 8.28 -9.81
C HIS A 125 -7.81 9.07 -9.71
N GLN A 126 -7.68 10.35 -9.40
CA GLN A 126 -8.74 11.33 -9.20
C GLN A 126 -9.64 10.97 -8.01
N GLY A 127 -9.04 10.57 -6.89
CA GLY A 127 -9.74 10.25 -5.64
C GLY A 127 -10.44 8.88 -5.63
N ARG A 128 -10.10 7.96 -6.55
CA ARG A 128 -10.80 6.67 -6.70
C ARG A 128 -10.08 5.50 -6.04
N HIS A 129 -8.75 5.57 -5.91
CA HIS A 129 -7.98 4.51 -5.27
C HIS A 129 -6.75 5.03 -4.55
N VAL A 130 -6.24 4.20 -3.66
CA VAL A 130 -4.92 4.35 -3.03
C VAL A 130 -4.00 3.31 -3.63
N ARG A 131 -2.79 3.72 -4.05
CA ARG A 131 -1.84 2.84 -4.71
C ARG A 131 -0.50 2.81 -3.96
N LEU A 132 -0.09 1.61 -3.57
CA LEU A 132 1.26 1.30 -3.11
C LEU A 132 2.03 0.74 -4.31
N GLU A 133 3.04 1.47 -4.77
CA GLU A 133 3.76 1.14 -6.01
C GLU A 133 4.46 -0.23 -5.95
N PRO A 134 4.48 -1.02 -7.04
CA PRO A 134 5.30 -2.21 -7.12
C PRO A 134 6.79 -1.90 -6.95
N GLY A 135 7.52 -2.77 -6.26
CA GLY A 135 8.97 -2.62 -6.06
C GLY A 135 9.39 -1.53 -5.06
N ARG A 136 8.46 -0.73 -4.53
CA ARG A 136 8.74 0.31 -3.53
C ARG A 136 7.85 0.16 -2.31
N PHE A 137 8.47 -0.06 -1.14
CA PHE A 137 7.74 -0.05 0.12
C PHE A 137 7.32 1.37 0.48
N THR A 138 6.04 1.54 0.80
CA THR A 138 5.47 2.82 1.22
C THR A 138 4.49 2.63 2.37
N MET A 139 4.33 3.68 3.17
CA MET A 139 3.24 3.78 4.13
C MET A 139 2.37 4.98 3.79
N GLN A 140 1.06 4.77 3.74
CA GLN A 140 0.10 5.81 3.40
C GLN A 140 -1.04 5.85 4.41
N ARG A 141 -1.28 7.02 5.00
CA ARG A 141 -2.40 7.28 5.89
C ARG A 141 -3.53 7.91 5.10
N VAL A 142 -4.72 7.32 5.22
CA VAL A 142 -5.89 7.59 4.39
C VAL A 142 -7.03 8.00 5.29
N LYS A 143 -7.63 9.16 4.99
CA LYS A 143 -8.90 9.58 5.58
C LYS A 143 -10.00 9.43 4.55
N LEU A 144 -11.09 8.81 4.96
CA LEU A 144 -12.26 8.55 4.14
C LEU A 144 -13.44 9.43 4.56
N TYR A 145 -14.39 9.60 3.66
CA TYR A 145 -15.70 10.15 3.97
C TYR A 145 -16.76 9.46 3.13
N ARG A 146 -18.03 9.58 3.55
CA ARG A 146 -19.19 9.02 2.85
C ARG A 146 -20.05 10.15 2.31
N TYR A 147 -20.66 9.95 1.15
CA TYR A 147 -21.59 10.89 0.53
C TYR A 147 -22.66 10.14 -0.29
#